data_AF-A0A412KTU1-F1
#
_entry.id   AF-A0A412KTU1-F1
#
_cell.length_a   1.000
_cell.length_b   1.000
_cell.length_c   1.000
_cell.angle_alpha   90.00
_cell.angle_beta   90.00
_cell.angle_gamma   90.00
#
_symmetry.space_group_name_H-M   'P 1'
#
loop_
_entity.id
_entity.type
_entity.pdbx_description
1 polymer ?
#
loop_
_entity_poly.entity_id
_entity_poly.type
_entity_poly.pdbx_seq_one_letter_code
_entity_poly.pdbx_strand_id
1 'polypeptide(L)'
;MNPYLNHAEKVNMTRLMVYSYELEETIAEYQKAKNVDKDFLKWLRSASTYLNKAMERRYNLMEYDQAMEFSRNARTLRPMIVPSDRERAELKRLKNLQDTLVISMDDFETWYKCVIPQTCGKCQKKKYKECAQRKFLMRYSCDPVNPGAVGCCQYSYPAAGIEFRPMGWEDDAE
;
A
#
# COMPACT_ATOMS: atom_id res chain seq x y z
N MET A 1 9.96 27.60 31.08
CA MET A 1 9.55 26.18 30.94
C MET A 1 9.98 25.47 32.22
N ASN A 2 9.12 24.66 32.83
CA ASN A 2 9.44 24.02 34.11
C ASN A 2 10.56 22.98 33.95
N PRO A 3 11.46 22.86 34.94
CA PRO A 3 12.54 21.87 34.94
C PRO A 3 12.04 20.43 35.07
N TYR A 4 10.83 20.26 35.61
CA TYR A 4 10.14 18.99 35.70
C TYR A 4 9.02 18.90 34.67
N LEU A 5 8.94 17.77 33.98
CA LEU A 5 7.84 17.44 33.06
C LEU A 5 6.67 16.83 33.83
N ASN A 6 5.46 17.36 33.61
CA ASN A 6 4.25 16.66 34.02
C ASN A 6 3.99 15.43 33.11
N HIS A 7 3.06 14.54 33.50
CA HIS A 7 2.77 13.32 32.74
C HIS A 7 2.44 13.57 31.26
N ALA A 8 1.65 14.60 30.95
CA ALA A 8 1.28 14.93 29.58
C ALA A 8 2.49 15.42 28.77
N GLU A 9 3.34 16.25 29.36
CA GLU A 9 4.57 16.71 28.73
C GLU A 9 5.56 15.56 28.50
N LYS A 10 5.67 14.63 29.46
CA LYS A 10 6.47 13.40 29.32
C LYS A 10 6.01 12.58 28.11
N VAL A 11 4.71 12.31 28.00
CA VAL A 11 4.13 11.57 26.87
C VAL A 11 4.40 12.26 25.53
N ASN A 12 4.19 13.57 25.47
CA ASN A 12 4.42 14.33 24.24
C ASN A 12 5.90 14.38 23.85
N MET A 13 6.80 14.52 24.83
CA MET A 13 8.23 14.51 24.60
C MET A 13 8.72 13.14 24.11
N THR A 14 8.23 12.04 24.71
CA THR A 14 8.50 10.68 24.22
C THR A 14 8.05 10.52 22.77
N ARG A 15 6.83 10.97 22.43
CA ARG A 15 6.32 10.89 21.05
C ARG A 15 7.19 11.64 20.06
N LEU A 16 7.58 12.88 20.38
CA LEU A 16 8.45 13.69 19.53
C LEU A 16 9.82 13.03 19.30
N MET A 17 10.37 12.39 20.33
CA MET A 17 11.64 11.66 20.20
C MET A 17 11.54 10.44 19.32
N VAL A 18 10.46 9.66 19.49
CA VAL A 18 10.20 8.50 18.66
C VAL A 18 10.08 8.92 17.18
N TYR A 19 9.37 10.02 16.89
CA TYR A 19 9.32 10.57 15.54
C TYR A 19 10.68 11.07 15.02
N SER A 20 11.56 11.58 15.89
CA SER A 20 12.91 11.96 15.50
C SER A 20 13.71 10.76 15.02
N TYR A 21 13.63 9.64 15.76
CA TYR A 21 14.32 8.40 15.38
C TYR A 21 13.77 7.80 14.08
N GLU A 22 12.46 7.72 13.93
CA GLU A 22 11.84 7.25 12.68
C GLU A 22 12.23 8.11 11.48
N LEU A 23 12.31 9.43 11.66
CA LEU A 23 12.72 10.35 10.61
C LEU A 23 14.18 10.13 10.20
N GLU A 24 15.07 9.85 11.16
CA GLU A 24 16.46 9.49 10.88
C GLU A 24 16.58 8.17 10.11
N GLU A 25 15.82 7.13 10.50
CA GLU A 25 15.78 5.85 9.78
C GLU A 25 15.22 6.05 8.35
N THR A 26 14.13 6.79 8.21
CA THR A 26 13.51 7.12 6.92
C THR A 26 14.51 7.85 6.00
N ILE A 27 15.24 8.84 6.52
CA ILE A 27 16.29 9.53 5.76
C ILE A 27 17.38 8.56 5.31
N ALA A 28 17.80 7.62 6.16
CA ALA A 28 18.81 6.62 5.84
C ALA A 28 18.34 5.64 4.75
N GLU A 29 17.07 5.27 4.72
CA GLU A 29 16.48 4.44 3.66
C GLU A 29 16.43 5.16 2.33
N TYR A 30 15.93 6.40 2.30
CA TYR A 30 15.90 7.20 1.08
C TYR A 30 17.30 7.51 0.54
N GLN A 31 18.32 7.63 1.39
CA GLN A 31 19.71 7.77 0.93
C GLN A 31 20.23 6.53 0.17
N LYS A 32 19.69 5.35 0.45
CA LYS A 32 20.07 4.09 -0.21
C LYS A 32 19.27 3.84 -1.50
N ALA A 33 18.12 4.50 -1.66
CA ALA A 33 17.24 4.32 -2.82
C ALA A 33 17.82 4.97 -4.09
N LYS A 34 17.62 4.30 -5.24
CA LYS A 34 18.02 4.84 -6.55
C LYS A 34 16.95 5.84 -7.03
N ASN A 35 17.36 7.05 -7.42
CA ASN A 35 16.52 8.14 -7.94
C ASN A 35 15.66 8.89 -6.91
N VAL A 36 16.22 9.26 -5.76
CA VAL A 36 15.55 10.16 -4.81
C VAL A 36 15.73 11.62 -5.20
N ASP A 37 14.65 12.39 -5.15
CA ASP A 37 14.68 13.83 -5.32
C ASP A 37 15.54 14.51 -4.23
N LYS A 38 16.51 15.32 -4.67
CA LYS A 38 17.46 16.01 -3.80
C LYS A 38 16.78 17.07 -2.94
N ASP A 39 15.76 17.74 -3.47
CA ASP A 39 15.04 18.76 -2.71
C ASP A 39 14.16 18.12 -1.63
N PHE A 40 13.47 17.02 -1.95
CA PHE A 40 12.78 16.20 -0.95
C PHE A 40 13.72 15.76 0.20
N LEU A 41 14.90 15.21 -0.13
CA LEU A 41 15.87 14.77 0.89
C LEU A 41 16.40 15.95 1.73
N LYS A 42 16.61 17.12 1.12
CA LYS A 42 17.01 18.35 1.81
C LYS A 42 15.96 18.80 2.82
N TRP A 43 14.68 18.76 2.45
CA TRP A 43 13.59 19.12 3.35
C TRP A 43 13.45 18.14 4.52
N LEU A 44 13.58 16.83 4.26
CA LEU A 44 13.60 15.83 5.33
C LEU A 44 14.74 16.07 6.33
N ARG A 45 15.97 16.32 5.85
CA ARG A 45 17.12 16.64 6.72
C ARG A 45 16.91 17.93 7.52
N SER A 46 16.28 18.92 6.90
CA SER A 46 15.94 20.18 7.56
C SER A 46 14.92 19.95 8.67
N ALA A 47 13.87 19.16 8.42
CA ALA A 47 12.90 18.77 9.44
C ALA A 47 13.56 18.05 10.63
N SER A 48 14.44 17.07 10.37
CA SER A 48 15.21 16.39 11.41
C SER A 48 16.07 17.37 12.22
N THR A 49 16.73 18.32 11.56
CA THR A 49 17.55 19.34 12.23
C THR A 49 16.72 20.22 13.17
N TYR A 50 15.56 20.72 12.71
CA TYR A 50 14.71 21.58 13.53
C TYR A 50 14.05 20.82 14.68
N LEU A 51 13.69 19.55 14.46
CA LEU A 51 13.17 18.68 15.51
C LEU A 51 14.23 18.43 16.59
N ASN A 52 15.46 18.10 16.19
CA ASN A 52 16.58 17.91 17.12
C ASN A 52 16.91 19.18 17.90
N LYS A 53 16.87 20.37 17.27
CA LYS A 53 17.02 21.65 17.98
C LYS A 53 15.92 21.93 19.00
N ALA A 54 14.66 21.61 18.67
CA ALA A 54 13.55 21.76 19.60
C ALA A 54 13.71 20.83 20.81
N MET A 55 14.14 19.59 20.56
CA MET A 55 14.44 18.60 21.60
C MET A 55 15.60 19.03 22.49
N GLU A 56 16.73 19.46 21.91
CA GLU A 56 17.91 19.96 22.63
C GLU A 56 17.54 21.14 23.54
N ARG A 57 16.74 22.07 23.03
CA ARG A 57 16.26 23.21 23.83
C ARG A 57 15.40 22.77 25.02
N ARG A 58 14.63 21.69 24.89
CA ARG A 58 13.88 21.11 26.02
C ARG A 58 14.81 20.37 26.99
N TYR A 59 15.78 19.63 26.47
CA TYR A 59 16.78 18.91 27.25
C TYR A 59 17.63 19.80 28.13
N ASN A 60 18.09 20.94 27.60
CA ASN A 60 18.90 21.91 28.34
C ASN A 60 18.16 22.55 29.52
N LEU A 61 16.83 22.39 29.59
CA LEU A 61 16.01 22.87 30.69
C LEU A 61 15.63 21.77 31.69
N MET A 62 15.95 20.51 31.42
CA MET A 62 15.71 19.38 32.31
C MET A 62 16.96 19.02 33.10
N GLU A 63 16.78 18.28 34.19
CA GLU A 63 17.90 17.68 34.90
C GLU A 63 18.54 16.56 34.06
N TYR A 64 19.88 16.45 34.14
CA TYR A 64 20.68 15.54 33.32
C TYR A 64 20.23 14.08 33.39
N ASP A 65 19.89 13.60 34.59
CA ASP A 65 19.48 12.22 34.80
C ASP A 65 18.13 11.92 34.14
N GLN A 66 17.16 12.84 34.23
CA GLN A 66 15.87 12.71 33.55
C GLN A 66 16.05 12.76 32.03
N ALA A 67 16.93 13.63 31.54
CA ALA A 67 17.24 13.72 30.13
C ALA A 67 17.81 12.41 29.56
N MET A 68 18.75 11.81 30.27
CA MET A 68 19.37 10.53 29.89
C MET A 68 18.39 9.36 29.89
N GLU A 69 17.52 9.30 30.90
CA GLU A 69 16.48 8.26 30.98
C GLU A 69 15.50 8.35 29.80
N PHE A 70 15.06 9.55 29.44
CA PHE A 70 14.21 9.78 28.27
C PHE A 70 14.88 9.35 26.96
N SER A 71 16.14 9.74 26.75
CA SER A 71 16.95 9.34 25.60
C SER A 71 17.01 7.82 25.44
N ARG A 72 17.25 7.11 26.54
CA ARG A 72 17.34 5.65 26.54
C ARG A 72 16.00 4.99 26.26
N ASN A 73 14.92 5.46 26.89
CA ASN A 73 13.58 4.87 26.74
C ASN A 73 12.99 5.15 25.35
N ALA A 74 13.21 6.33 24.78
CA ALA A 74 12.66 6.63 23.46
C ALA A 74 13.31 5.80 22.34
N ARG A 75 14.58 5.39 22.47
CA ARG A 75 15.26 4.53 21.48
C ARG A 75 14.68 3.12 21.40
N THR A 76 14.08 2.62 22.48
CA THR A 76 13.49 1.27 22.51
C THR A 76 12.02 1.29 22.09
N LEU A 77 11.39 2.46 22.09
CA LEU A 77 10.00 2.63 21.71
C LEU A 77 9.87 2.82 20.19
N ARG A 78 9.04 2.00 19.56
CA ARG A 78 8.61 2.18 18.18
C ARG A 78 7.21 2.78 18.14
N PRO A 79 6.93 3.76 17.28
CA PRO A 79 5.59 4.30 17.15
C PRO A 79 4.72 3.26 16.44
N MET A 80 3.70 2.78 17.13
CA MET A 80 2.65 2.00 16.49
C MET A 80 1.51 2.96 16.13
N ILE A 81 1.24 3.12 14.84
CA ILE A 81 0.03 3.81 14.38
C ILE A 81 -1.13 2.86 14.62
N VAL A 82 -1.85 3.06 15.72
CA VAL A 82 -3.09 2.35 15.99
C VAL A 82 -4.24 3.20 15.44
N PRO A 83 -4.94 2.76 14.38
CA PRO A 83 -6.06 3.53 13.86
C PRO A 83 -7.16 3.60 14.93
N SER A 84 -7.70 4.80 15.12
CA SER A 84 -8.93 5.01 15.86
C SER A 84 -10.08 4.21 15.26
N ASP A 85 -11.14 3.96 16.04
CA ASP A 85 -12.28 3.19 15.56
C ASP A 85 -12.91 3.79 14.29
N ARG A 86 -12.89 5.12 14.18
CA ARG A 86 -13.31 5.86 12.98
C ARG A 86 -12.43 5.55 11.76
N GLU A 87 -11.12 5.53 11.94
CA GLU A 87 -10.17 5.24 10.85
C GLU A 87 -10.24 3.77 10.42
N ARG A 88 -10.53 2.84 11.34
CA ARG A 88 -10.78 1.43 10.97
C ARG A 88 -12.03 1.27 10.12
N ALA A 89 -13.11 1.97 10.47
CA ALA A 89 -14.34 1.96 9.69
C ALA A 89 -14.11 2.51 8.26
N GLU A 90 -13.32 3.58 8.16
CA GLU A 90 -12.97 4.17 6.86
C GLU A 90 -12.05 3.28 6.03
N LEU A 91 -11.04 2.65 6.65
CA LEU A 91 -10.19 1.64 6.00
C LEU A 91 -11.02 0.47 5.46
N LYS A 92 -12.01 -0.01 6.23
CA LYS A 92 -12.93 -1.06 5.79
C LYS A 92 -13.80 -0.58 4.62
N ARG A 93 -14.29 0.66 4.65
CA ARG A 93 -15.04 1.27 3.54
C ARG A 93 -14.21 1.36 2.26
N LEU A 94 -12.96 1.80 2.37
CA LEU A 94 -12.03 1.91 1.25
C LEU A 94 -11.66 0.54 0.68
N LYS A 95 -11.39 -0.46 1.53
CA LYS A 95 -11.20 -1.85 1.09
C LYS A 95 -12.43 -2.38 0.36
N ASN A 96 -13.63 -2.17 0.93
CA ASN A 96 -14.87 -2.57 0.27
C ASN A 96 -15.07 -1.87 -1.09
N LEU A 97 -14.69 -0.60 -1.23
CA LEU A 97 -14.73 0.11 -2.51
C LEU A 97 -13.70 -0.40 -3.51
N GLN A 98 -12.54 -0.84 -3.04
CA GLN A 98 -11.50 -1.45 -3.86
C GLN A 98 -11.88 -2.89 -4.28
N ASP A 99 -12.59 -3.62 -3.41
CA ASP A 99 -12.99 -5.01 -3.60
C ASP A 99 -14.35 -5.17 -4.31
N THR A 100 -15.14 -4.09 -4.43
CA THR A 100 -16.47 -4.13 -5.06
C THR A 100 -16.44 -3.56 -6.47
N LEU A 101 -16.60 -4.43 -7.47
CA LEU A 101 -16.85 -3.99 -8.84
C LEU A 101 -18.33 -3.66 -9.02
N VAL A 102 -18.66 -2.37 -9.20
CA VAL A 102 -20.02 -1.94 -9.50
C VAL A 102 -20.25 -2.02 -11.01
N ILE A 103 -21.05 -3.00 -11.43
CA ILE A 103 -21.43 -3.24 -12.82
C ILE A 103 -22.93 -2.98 -13.01
N SER A 104 -23.34 -2.51 -14.19
CA SER A 104 -24.77 -2.41 -14.51
C SER A 104 -25.33 -3.81 -14.79
N MET A 105 -26.62 -4.01 -14.58
CA MET A 105 -27.28 -5.29 -14.90
C MET A 105 -27.14 -5.62 -16.39
N ASP A 106 -27.29 -4.64 -17.27
CA ASP A 106 -27.15 -4.82 -18.73
C ASP A 106 -25.73 -5.25 -19.13
N ASP A 107 -24.72 -4.64 -18.50
CA ASP A 107 -23.31 -5.00 -18.74
C ASP A 107 -23.00 -6.39 -18.19
N PHE A 108 -23.52 -6.73 -17.01
CA PHE A 108 -23.40 -8.07 -16.43
C PHE A 108 -24.04 -9.13 -17.33
N GLU A 109 -25.26 -8.93 -17.81
CA GLU A 109 -25.95 -9.86 -18.71
C GLU A 109 -25.20 -10.04 -20.03
N THR A 110 -24.69 -8.95 -20.58
CA THR A 110 -23.88 -8.96 -21.82
C THR A 110 -22.59 -9.75 -21.62
N TRP A 111 -21.92 -9.56 -20.49
CA TRP A 111 -20.73 -10.32 -20.13
C TRP A 111 -21.05 -11.79 -19.87
N TYR A 112 -22.07 -12.09 -19.09
CA TYR A 112 -22.50 -13.46 -18.75
C TYR A 112 -22.82 -14.29 -20.00
N LYS A 113 -23.52 -13.70 -20.99
CA LYS A 113 -23.76 -14.32 -22.31
C LYS A 113 -22.47 -14.69 -23.05
N CYS A 114 -21.35 -14.02 -22.75
CA CYS A 114 -20.05 -14.26 -23.36
C CYS A 114 -19.15 -15.25 -22.57
N VAL A 115 -19.49 -15.60 -21.33
CA VAL A 115 -18.66 -16.46 -20.44
C VAL A 115 -19.08 -17.94 -20.50
N ILE A 116 -20.21 -18.26 -21.16
CA ILE A 116 -20.64 -19.64 -21.38
C ILE A 116 -19.50 -20.43 -22.09
N PRO A 117 -19.16 -21.66 -21.66
CA PRO A 117 -17.90 -22.34 -22.02
C PRO A 117 -17.55 -22.48 -23.52
N GLN A 118 -18.48 -22.19 -24.42
CA GLN A 118 -18.28 -22.24 -25.88
C GLN A 118 -17.84 -20.92 -26.52
N THR A 119 -17.68 -19.82 -25.77
CA THR A 119 -17.36 -18.48 -26.32
C THR A 119 -15.93 -18.00 -26.04
N CYS A 120 -15.31 -18.30 -24.89
CA CYS A 120 -13.91 -17.93 -24.61
C CYS A 120 -12.89 -19.00 -25.05
N GLY A 121 -12.99 -19.41 -26.32
CA GLY A 121 -12.00 -20.20 -27.05
C GLY A 121 -11.94 -19.85 -28.54
N LYS A 122 -12.83 -18.94 -28.99
CA LYS A 122 -13.08 -18.62 -30.40
C LYS A 122 -12.52 -17.28 -30.85
N CYS A 123 -11.82 -16.54 -29.98
CA CYS A 123 -11.08 -15.36 -30.41
C CYS A 123 -9.90 -15.79 -31.28
N GLN A 124 -10.15 -16.01 -32.57
CA GLN A 124 -9.09 -16.12 -33.57
C GLN A 124 -8.15 -14.93 -33.35
N LYS A 125 -6.82 -15.17 -33.32
CA LYS A 125 -5.76 -14.19 -32.99
C LYS A 125 -5.96 -12.78 -33.57
N LYS A 126 -6.68 -12.65 -34.70
CA LYS A 126 -6.97 -11.37 -35.38
C LYS A 126 -8.27 -10.65 -34.95
N LYS A 127 -9.29 -11.35 -34.41
CA LYS A 127 -10.64 -10.80 -34.10
C LYS A 127 -10.84 -10.38 -32.64
N TYR A 128 -9.81 -10.51 -31.79
CA TYR A 128 -9.93 -10.21 -30.36
C TYR A 128 -10.36 -8.76 -30.05
N LYS A 129 -10.11 -7.80 -30.95
CA LYS A 129 -10.52 -6.39 -30.79
C LYS A 129 -12.04 -6.21 -30.73
N GLU A 130 -12.78 -7.13 -31.34
CA GLU A 130 -14.24 -7.12 -31.38
C GLU A 130 -14.89 -7.91 -30.23
N CYS A 131 -14.08 -8.63 -29.44
CA CYS A 131 -14.55 -9.48 -28.36
C CYS A 131 -15.29 -8.68 -27.27
N ALA A 132 -16.56 -9.03 -27.04
CA ALA A 132 -17.40 -8.40 -26.02
C ALA A 132 -16.88 -8.63 -24.59
N GLN A 133 -16.35 -9.83 -24.30
CA GLN A 133 -15.72 -10.12 -22.99
C GLN A 133 -14.49 -9.24 -22.75
N ARG A 134 -13.63 -9.06 -23.75
CA ARG A 134 -12.46 -8.16 -23.66
C ARG A 134 -12.89 -6.71 -23.45
N LYS A 135 -13.90 -6.25 -24.20
CA LYS A 135 -14.44 -4.89 -24.06
C LYS A 135 -14.99 -4.65 -22.66
N PHE A 136 -15.72 -5.63 -22.11
CA PHE A 136 -16.23 -5.57 -20.73
C PHE A 136 -15.09 -5.47 -19.72
N LEU A 137 -14.11 -6.40 -19.77
CA LEU A 137 -13.00 -6.42 -18.82
C LEU A 137 -12.16 -5.15 -18.88
N MET A 138 -11.93 -4.59 -20.07
CA MET A 138 -11.28 -3.29 -20.21
C MET A 138 -12.11 -2.13 -19.67
N ARG A 139 -13.44 -2.13 -19.92
CA ARG A 139 -14.35 -1.07 -19.47
C ARG A 139 -14.35 -0.95 -17.94
N TYR A 140 -14.18 -2.07 -17.25
CA TYR A 140 -14.16 -2.17 -15.80
C TYR A 140 -12.74 -2.25 -15.20
N SER A 141 -11.72 -1.88 -15.99
CA SER A 141 -10.32 -1.82 -15.56
C SER A 141 -9.80 -3.13 -14.94
N CYS A 142 -10.31 -4.27 -15.40
CA CYS A 142 -9.77 -5.57 -15.01
C CYS A 142 -8.41 -5.79 -15.68
N ASP A 143 -7.39 -6.10 -14.89
CA ASP A 143 -6.04 -6.30 -15.42
C ASP A 143 -5.98 -7.49 -16.41
N PRO A 144 -5.26 -7.35 -17.54
CA PRO A 144 -5.08 -8.45 -18.47
C PRO A 144 -4.24 -9.59 -17.91
N VAL A 145 -4.63 -10.82 -18.21
CA VAL A 145 -3.90 -12.04 -17.82
C VAL A 145 -2.52 -12.13 -18.48
N ASN A 146 -2.40 -11.63 -19.72
CA ASN A 146 -1.13 -11.51 -20.44
C ASN A 146 -0.98 -10.08 -21.03
N PRO A 147 -0.43 -9.12 -20.25
CA PRO A 147 -0.25 -7.74 -20.69
C PRO A 147 0.68 -7.58 -21.90
N GLY A 148 1.61 -8.52 -22.09
CA GLY A 148 2.59 -8.53 -23.18
C GLY A 148 2.10 -9.16 -24.48
N ALA A 149 0.84 -9.59 -24.56
CA ALA A 149 0.28 -10.26 -25.73
C ALA A 149 0.23 -9.34 -26.96
N VAL A 150 1.05 -9.63 -27.98
CA VAL A 150 1.06 -8.95 -29.28
C VAL A 150 0.34 -9.80 -30.33
N GLY A 151 -0.70 -9.23 -30.96
CA GLY A 151 -1.43 -9.91 -32.03
C GLY A 151 -2.32 -11.07 -31.57
N CYS A 152 -2.66 -11.14 -30.28
CA CYS A 152 -3.61 -12.08 -29.70
C CYS A 152 -4.38 -11.44 -28.52
N CYS A 153 -5.33 -12.16 -27.93
CA CYS A 153 -6.14 -11.64 -26.82
C CYS A 153 -5.33 -11.58 -25.52
N GLN A 154 -5.29 -10.41 -24.88
CA GLN A 154 -4.60 -10.20 -23.59
C GLN A 154 -5.26 -10.92 -22.40
N TYR A 155 -6.49 -11.42 -22.55
CA TYR A 155 -7.24 -12.12 -21.50
C TYR A 155 -7.35 -13.64 -21.77
N SER A 156 -6.56 -14.18 -22.70
CA SER A 156 -6.56 -15.61 -23.01
C SER A 156 -5.65 -16.37 -22.05
N TYR A 157 -6.24 -17.24 -21.23
CA TYR A 157 -5.51 -18.13 -20.31
C TYR A 157 -4.56 -19.09 -21.05
N PRO A 158 -4.99 -19.80 -22.13
CA PRO A 158 -4.07 -20.63 -22.90
C PRO A 158 -2.92 -19.85 -23.53
N ALA A 159 -3.16 -18.61 -23.99
CA ALA A 159 -2.10 -17.76 -24.54
C ALA A 159 -1.16 -17.21 -23.47
N ALA A 160 -1.55 -17.27 -22.19
CA ALA A 160 -0.72 -16.95 -21.03
C ALA A 160 0.03 -18.19 -20.51
N GLY A 161 -0.14 -19.37 -21.11
CA GLY A 161 0.44 -20.62 -20.62
C GLY A 161 -0.23 -21.16 -19.35
N ILE A 162 -1.44 -20.69 -19.04
CA ILE A 162 -2.22 -21.13 -17.87
C ILE A 162 -3.18 -22.22 -18.34
N GLU A 163 -2.97 -23.44 -17.87
CA GLU A 163 -3.87 -24.56 -18.14
C GLU A 163 -5.14 -24.44 -17.31
N PHE A 164 -6.29 -24.56 -17.99
CA PHE A 164 -7.58 -24.64 -17.31
C PHE A 164 -7.73 -26.05 -16.73
N ARG A 165 -7.51 -26.21 -15.42
CA ARG A 165 -7.95 -27.41 -14.70
C ARG A 165 -9.43 -27.22 -14.36
N PRO A 166 -10.35 -28.02 -14.90
CA PRO A 166 -11.73 -28.00 -14.44
C PRO A 166 -11.76 -28.29 -12.94
N MET A 167 -12.43 -27.45 -12.15
CA MET A 167 -12.69 -27.81 -10.75
C MET A 167 -13.54 -29.08 -10.72
N GLY A 168 -12.98 -30.18 -10.22
CA GLY A 168 -13.66 -31.47 -10.10
C GLY A 168 -12.89 -32.71 -10.58
N TRP A 169 -11.63 -32.60 -11.01
CA TRP A 169 -10.74 -33.76 -11.11
C TRP A 169 -9.95 -33.88 -9.82
N GLU A 170 -10.45 -34.68 -8.88
CA GLU A 170 -9.60 -35.31 -7.89
C GLU A 170 -8.65 -36.24 -8.65
N ASP A 171 -7.35 -36.13 -8.36
CA ASP A 171 -6.34 -37.05 -8.90
C ASP A 171 -6.65 -38.44 -8.32
N ASP A 172 -7.42 -39.26 -9.03
CA ASP A 172 -7.42 -40.71 -8.84
C ASP A 172 -6.03 -41.20 -9.22
N ALA A 173 -5.14 -41.19 -8.23
CA ALA A 173 -3.81 -41.73 -8.30
C ALA A 173 -3.89 -43.25 -8.53
N GLU A 174 -3.47 -43.70 -9.72
CA GLU A 174 -2.92 -45.05 -9.93
C GLU A 174 -1.40 -45.04 -9.71
#